data_AF-A0A8B7NBK8-F1
#
_entry.id   AF-A0A8B7NBK8-F1
#
_cell.length_a   1.000
_cell.length_b   1.000
_cell.length_c   1.000
_cell.angle_alpha   90.00
_cell.angle_beta   90.00
_cell.angle_gamma   90.00
#
_symmetry.space_group_name_H-M   'P 1'
#
loop_
_entity.id
_entity.type
_entity.pdbx_description
1 polymer ?
#
loop_
_entity_poly.entity_id
_entity_poly.type
_entity_poly.pdbx_seq_one_letter_code
_entity_poly.pdbx_strand_id
1 'polypeptide(L)'
;MKNLGPKYSLKTIIPVCFAVIVLVLGIQVLTNNVIRESIEKLLIANTLKPANGTEMTHTSPEMEDLFFHPDLVGKDMRDEAVIQAAREALIAPAREGPYYLDNPRQVFYSQHGQDQYVAAIFNNTERGFFFEVGALTGESLSNTLFLELDLGWTGVLMEPTPVSYHVLKSKNRRAHIMRACLAPDTSYREPVFDIAGEAWANTLMNAEKTEESLRVPCYPLYSILAALGNPVIDYMSLDVEGVEMKVLKSIPWDDVKIRVITIEIFLIPEGPEALRTFMEDKGFKFIKQLNQDYLFINKQLSGGLNLNFAT
;
A
#
# COMPACT_ATOMS: atom_id res chain seq x y z
N MET A 1 16.20 51.12 -7.05
CA MET A 1 14.78 50.84 -6.68
C MET A 1 13.95 51.19 -7.91
N LYS A 2 13.24 50.34 -8.64
CA LYS A 2 12.60 49.04 -8.37
C LYS A 2 12.52 48.21 -9.66
N ASN A 3 12.37 46.90 -9.45
CA ASN A 3 12.25 45.76 -10.36
C ASN A 3 11.32 45.94 -11.57
N LEU A 4 11.79 45.44 -12.72
CA LEU A 4 10.99 44.96 -13.85
C LEU A 4 10.78 43.46 -13.68
N GLY A 5 9.59 43.04 -13.25
CA GLY A 5 9.12 41.66 -13.34
C GLY A 5 8.12 41.52 -14.49
N PRO A 6 8.06 40.37 -15.21
CA PRO A 6 7.09 40.20 -16.28
C PRO A 6 5.69 40.06 -15.68
N LYS A 7 4.77 40.94 -16.10
CA LYS A 7 3.34 40.78 -15.85
C LYS A 7 2.80 39.65 -16.74
N TYR A 8 2.70 38.45 -16.20
CA TYR A 8 1.89 37.40 -16.84
C TYR A 8 0.41 37.74 -16.64
N SER A 9 -0.31 37.88 -17.75
CA SER A 9 -1.75 38.12 -17.78
C SER A 9 -2.50 36.88 -17.32
N LEU A 10 -3.48 37.06 -16.42
CA LEU A 10 -4.40 36.01 -15.94
C LEU A 10 -5.11 35.25 -17.08
N LYS A 11 -5.16 35.82 -18.29
CA LYS A 11 -5.77 35.22 -19.48
C LYS A 11 -4.93 34.12 -20.14
N THR A 12 -3.64 34.00 -19.82
CA THR A 12 -2.73 32.99 -20.42
C THR A 12 -2.52 31.78 -19.50
N ILE A 13 -2.82 31.89 -18.20
CA ILE A 13 -2.63 30.82 -17.20
C ILE A 13 -3.81 29.84 -17.19
N ILE A 14 -5.04 30.34 -17.38
CA ILE A 14 -6.26 29.52 -17.34
C ILE A 14 -6.30 28.43 -18.44
N PRO A 15 -5.94 28.68 -19.72
CA PRO A 15 -5.97 27.65 -20.75
C PRO A 15 -4.91 26.55 -20.54
N VAL A 16 -3.77 26.90 -19.96
CA VAL A 16 -2.67 25.96 -19.68
C VAL A 16 -3.04 25.06 -18.50
N CYS A 17 -3.61 25.61 -17.43
CA CYS A 17 -4.14 24.81 -16.33
C CYS A 17 -5.29 23.91 -16.78
N PHE A 18 -6.20 24.39 -17.63
CA PHE A 18 -7.31 23.58 -18.16
C PHE A 18 -6.80 22.47 -19.09
N ALA A 19 -5.80 22.74 -19.93
CA ALA A 19 -5.18 21.73 -20.79
C ALA A 19 -4.45 20.65 -19.99
N VAL A 20 -3.75 21.00 -18.90
CA VAL A 20 -3.11 20.04 -17.99
C VAL A 20 -4.16 19.22 -17.24
N ILE A 21 -5.24 19.84 -16.75
CA ILE A 21 -6.36 19.14 -16.09
C ILE A 21 -7.03 18.16 -17.08
N VAL A 22 -7.27 18.56 -18.33
CA VAL A 22 -7.83 17.68 -19.36
C VAL A 22 -6.85 16.58 -19.75
N LEU A 23 -5.54 16.83 -19.75
CA LEU A 23 -4.52 15.80 -20.01
C LEU A 23 -4.45 14.78 -18.87
N VAL A 24 -4.48 15.25 -17.62
CA VAL A 24 -4.46 14.42 -16.40
C VAL A 24 -5.75 13.60 -16.30
N LEU A 25 -6.91 14.24 -16.45
CA LEU A 25 -8.20 13.54 -16.51
C LEU A 25 -8.27 12.59 -17.71
N GLY A 26 -7.69 12.95 -18.86
CA GLY A 26 -7.63 12.12 -20.05
C GLY A 26 -6.78 10.87 -19.86
N ILE A 27 -5.62 11.00 -19.20
CA ILE A 27 -4.77 9.87 -18.80
C ILE A 27 -5.51 9.00 -17.77
N GLN A 28 -6.20 9.60 -16.79
CA GLN A 28 -7.00 8.89 -15.79
C GLN A 28 -8.17 8.10 -16.42
N VAL A 29 -8.87 8.68 -17.39
CA VAL A 29 -9.94 8.00 -18.13
C VAL A 29 -9.37 6.86 -18.99
N LEU A 30 -8.20 7.04 -19.60
CA LEU A 30 -7.52 5.99 -20.36
C LEU A 30 -7.08 4.83 -19.45
N THR A 31 -6.50 5.11 -18.28
CA THR A 31 -6.13 4.07 -17.31
C THR A 31 -7.36 3.35 -16.77
N ASN A 32 -8.44 4.09 -16.45
CA ASN A 32 -9.70 3.51 -15.98
C ASN A 32 -10.34 2.61 -17.03
N ASN A 33 -10.28 2.99 -18.31
CA ASN A 33 -10.79 2.16 -19.40
C ASN A 33 -9.94 0.89 -19.58
N VAL A 34 -8.62 0.97 -19.50
CA VAL A 34 -7.72 -0.21 -19.62
C VAL A 34 -7.91 -1.18 -18.45
N ILE A 35 -8.06 -0.67 -17.23
CA ILE A 35 -8.34 -1.47 -16.02
C ILE A 35 -9.72 -2.12 -16.14
N ARG A 36 -10.74 -1.36 -16.52
CA ARG A 36 -12.10 -1.87 -16.72
C ARG A 36 -12.14 -2.95 -17.80
N GLU A 37 -11.44 -2.76 -18.91
CA GLU A 37 -11.39 -3.75 -20.00
C GLU A 37 -10.67 -5.03 -19.56
N SER A 38 -9.69 -4.93 -18.65
CA SER A 38 -8.98 -6.07 -18.06
C SER A 38 -9.87 -6.82 -17.06
N ILE A 39 -10.66 -6.11 -16.26
CA ILE A 39 -11.65 -6.69 -15.34
C ILE A 39 -12.81 -7.35 -16.10
N GLU A 40 -13.35 -6.71 -17.13
CA GLU A 40 -14.41 -7.28 -17.98
C GLU A 40 -13.92 -8.57 -18.68
N LYS A 41 -12.67 -8.61 -19.15
CA LYS A 41 -12.06 -9.84 -19.70
C LYS A 41 -11.92 -10.96 -18.67
N LEU A 42 -11.60 -10.63 -17.42
CA LEU A 42 -11.54 -11.59 -16.31
C LEU A 42 -12.94 -12.15 -15.93
N LEU A 43 -13.96 -11.29 -15.91
CA LEU A 43 -15.34 -11.68 -15.59
C LEU A 43 -15.96 -12.57 -16.68
N ILE A 44 -15.64 -12.32 -17.95
CA ILE A 44 -16.09 -13.14 -19.08
C ILE A 44 -15.42 -14.52 -19.07
N ALA A 45 -14.16 -14.64 -18.64
CA ALA A 45 -13.47 -15.92 -18.53
C ALA A 45 -14.10 -16.85 -17.46
N ASN A 46 -14.76 -16.29 -16.44
CA ASN A 46 -15.32 -17.04 -15.31
C ASN A 46 -16.82 -17.38 -15.41
N THR A 47 -17.52 -16.99 -16.49
CA THR A 47 -18.99 -17.14 -16.61
C THR A 47 -19.49 -18.42 -17.29
N LEU A 48 -18.63 -19.41 -17.54
CA LEU A 48 -19.07 -20.71 -18.09
C LEU A 48 -19.15 -21.82 -17.05
N LYS A 49 -20.26 -21.86 -16.29
CA LYS A 49 -21.22 -23.00 -16.17
C LYS A 49 -22.13 -22.88 -14.94
N PRO A 50 -23.45 -23.16 -15.08
CA PRO A 50 -24.32 -23.44 -13.94
C PRO A 50 -24.77 -24.92 -13.82
N ALA A 51 -25.25 -25.22 -12.61
CA ALA A 51 -26.18 -26.27 -12.15
C ALA A 51 -25.64 -27.69 -11.85
N ASN A 52 -25.51 -28.03 -10.55
CA ASN A 52 -26.57 -28.78 -9.85
C ASN A 52 -26.33 -28.81 -8.34
N GLY A 53 -27.42 -28.77 -7.58
CA GLY A 53 -27.43 -28.62 -6.12
C GLY A 53 -26.88 -29.81 -5.35
N THR A 54 -26.09 -29.49 -4.34
CA THR A 54 -25.91 -30.23 -3.08
C THR A 54 -25.48 -29.19 -2.04
N GLU A 55 -26.07 -29.22 -0.85
CA GLU A 55 -25.59 -28.46 0.30
C GLU A 55 -24.14 -28.87 0.59
N MET A 56 -23.20 -28.00 0.24
CA MET A 56 -21.80 -28.11 0.60
C MET A 56 -21.47 -26.89 1.45
N THR A 57 -20.93 -27.15 2.63
CA THR A 57 -20.17 -26.18 3.42
C THR A 57 -18.91 -25.81 2.64
N HIS A 58 -19.07 -24.93 1.66
CA HIS A 58 -17.96 -24.36 0.90
C HIS A 58 -17.52 -23.08 1.58
N THR A 59 -16.34 -23.10 2.20
CA THR A 59 -15.52 -21.89 2.24
C THR A 59 -15.27 -21.52 0.77
N SER A 60 -15.80 -20.39 0.31
CA SER A 60 -15.51 -19.90 -1.04
C SER A 60 -13.98 -19.70 -1.18
N PRO A 61 -13.42 -19.81 -2.40
CA PRO A 61 -11.99 -19.51 -2.65
C PRO A 61 -11.58 -18.13 -2.08
N GLU A 62 -12.54 -17.21 -2.01
CA GLU A 62 -12.42 -15.88 -1.42
C GLU A 62 -12.12 -15.86 0.08
N MET A 63 -12.07 -16.99 0.79
CA MET A 63 -11.83 -17.04 2.24
C MET A 63 -10.61 -17.90 2.62
N GLU A 64 -9.96 -18.54 1.66
CA GLU A 64 -8.98 -19.62 1.90
C GLU A 64 -7.72 -19.15 2.66
N ASP A 65 -7.40 -17.85 2.59
CA ASP A 65 -6.24 -17.24 3.26
C ASP A 65 -6.63 -16.12 4.27
N LEU A 66 -7.89 -16.08 4.71
CA LEU A 66 -8.34 -15.16 5.78
C LEU A 66 -8.37 -15.87 7.13
N PHE A 67 -7.40 -15.55 7.98
CA PHE A 67 -7.29 -16.12 9.33
C PHE A 67 -8.02 -15.22 10.34
N PHE A 68 -9.28 -15.56 10.62
CA PHE A 68 -10.07 -14.89 11.66
C PHE A 68 -9.83 -15.53 13.03
N HIS A 69 -9.65 -14.68 14.02
CA HIS A 69 -9.50 -14.99 15.42
C HIS A 69 -10.42 -14.07 16.26
N PRO A 70 -11.72 -14.38 16.36
CA PRO A 70 -12.68 -13.56 17.10
C PRO A 70 -12.31 -13.38 18.58
N ASP A 71 -11.59 -14.34 19.15
CA ASP A 71 -11.05 -14.33 20.52
C ASP A 71 -9.87 -13.35 20.70
N LEU A 72 -9.24 -12.92 19.60
CA LEU A 72 -8.17 -11.94 19.63
C LEU A 72 -8.62 -10.50 19.47
N VAL A 73 -9.89 -10.26 19.12
CA VAL A 73 -10.41 -8.90 18.88
C VAL A 73 -10.24 -8.04 20.15
N GLY A 74 -9.54 -6.91 19.99
CA GLY A 74 -9.24 -5.98 21.09
C GLY A 74 -8.00 -6.33 21.92
N LYS A 75 -7.30 -7.43 21.62
CA LYS A 75 -6.01 -7.72 22.25
C LYS A 75 -4.92 -6.79 21.71
N ASP A 76 -4.03 -6.37 22.60
CA ASP A 76 -2.92 -5.48 22.29
C ASP A 76 -1.90 -6.12 21.33
N MET A 77 -1.21 -5.29 20.57
CA MET A 77 -0.20 -5.66 19.60
C MET A 77 0.95 -6.50 20.15
N ARG A 78 1.21 -6.42 21.46
CA ARG A 78 2.24 -7.22 22.15
C ARG A 78 1.71 -8.53 22.74
N ASP A 79 0.42 -8.84 22.60
CA ASP A 79 -0.11 -10.13 23.02
C ASP A 79 0.48 -11.24 22.12
N GLU A 80 1.10 -12.24 22.74
CA GLU A 80 1.77 -13.35 22.03
C GLU A 80 0.83 -14.10 21.09
N ALA A 81 -0.47 -14.19 21.42
CA ALA A 81 -1.44 -14.83 20.55
C ALA A 81 -1.70 -14.00 19.27
N VAL A 82 -1.65 -12.67 19.36
CA VAL A 82 -1.76 -11.78 18.19
C VAL A 82 -0.50 -11.88 17.32
N ILE A 83 0.68 -11.95 17.92
CA ILE A 83 1.96 -12.14 17.20
C ILE A 83 1.98 -13.50 16.50
N GLN A 84 1.50 -14.55 17.18
CA GLN A 84 1.42 -15.89 16.60
C GLN A 84 0.40 -15.96 15.45
N ALA A 85 -0.78 -15.34 15.60
CA ALA A 85 -1.75 -15.23 14.53
C ALA A 85 -1.17 -14.47 13.31
N ALA A 86 -0.43 -13.38 13.54
CA ALA A 86 0.25 -12.65 12.47
C ALA A 86 1.27 -13.54 11.75
N ARG A 87 2.01 -14.39 12.48
CA ARG A 87 2.96 -15.35 11.91
C ARG A 87 2.28 -16.40 11.04
N GLU A 88 1.11 -16.87 11.44
CA GLU A 88 0.32 -17.86 10.67
C GLU A 88 -0.31 -17.25 9.41
N ALA A 89 -0.72 -15.99 9.49
CA ALA A 89 -1.29 -15.25 8.37
C ALA A 89 -0.28 -14.81 7.30
N LEU A 90 1.02 -14.85 7.61
CA LEU A 90 2.09 -14.50 6.67
C LEU A 90 2.42 -15.67 5.74
N ILE A 91 2.16 -15.48 4.45
CA ILE A 91 2.61 -16.41 3.41
C ILE A 91 4.08 -16.12 3.11
N ALA A 92 4.91 -17.15 3.19
CA ALA A 92 6.34 -17.05 2.96
C ALA A 92 6.66 -16.65 1.50
N PRO A 93 7.79 -15.94 1.26
CA PRO A 93 8.24 -15.61 -0.09
C PRO A 93 8.39 -16.84 -0.97
N ALA A 94 8.05 -16.69 -2.24
CA ALA A 94 8.33 -17.75 -3.21
C ALA A 94 9.84 -17.97 -3.32
N ARG A 95 10.28 -19.24 -3.35
CA ARG A 95 11.71 -19.59 -3.42
C ARG A 95 12.20 -19.97 -4.81
N GLU A 96 11.28 -20.42 -5.67
CA GLU A 96 11.57 -20.95 -6.99
C GLU A 96 10.58 -20.42 -8.03
N GLY A 97 10.81 -20.77 -9.30
CA GLY A 97 9.97 -20.37 -10.43
C GLY A 97 10.21 -18.94 -10.91
N PRO A 98 9.70 -18.55 -12.09
CA PRO A 98 9.79 -17.17 -12.58
C PRO A 98 8.81 -16.25 -11.84
N TYR A 99 8.99 -14.94 -12.00
CA TYR A 99 7.92 -13.97 -11.75
C TYR A 99 6.89 -14.06 -12.88
N TYR A 100 5.60 -14.00 -12.56
CA TYR A 100 4.52 -14.04 -13.54
C TYR A 100 3.95 -12.63 -13.76
N LEU A 101 4.79 -11.75 -14.33
CA LEU A 101 4.45 -10.35 -14.55
C LEU A 101 3.67 -10.14 -15.86
N ASP A 102 2.71 -9.23 -15.85
CA ASP A 102 1.94 -8.81 -17.02
C ASP A 102 2.82 -7.97 -17.96
N ASN A 103 3.71 -7.14 -17.40
CA ASN A 103 4.61 -6.23 -18.12
C ASN A 103 6.08 -6.47 -17.73
N PRO A 104 6.69 -7.62 -18.08
CA PRO A 104 8.04 -7.99 -17.62
C PRO A 104 9.18 -7.11 -18.16
N ARG A 105 8.89 -6.15 -19.06
CA ARG A 105 9.87 -5.18 -19.58
C ARG A 105 9.79 -3.82 -18.90
N GLN A 106 8.82 -3.62 -18.02
CA GLN A 106 8.69 -2.41 -17.24
C GLN A 106 9.83 -2.33 -16.22
N VAL A 107 10.44 -1.15 -16.10
CA VAL A 107 11.56 -0.94 -15.17
C VAL A 107 11.03 -0.42 -13.83
N PHE A 108 10.24 0.64 -13.87
CA PHE A 108 9.61 1.23 -12.69
C PHE A 108 8.11 1.02 -12.74
N TYR A 109 7.52 0.71 -11.60
CA TYR A 109 6.14 0.24 -11.45
C TYR A 109 5.26 1.25 -10.71
N SER A 110 5.87 2.10 -9.88
CA SER A 110 5.15 3.06 -9.06
C SER A 110 4.38 4.11 -9.88
N GLN A 111 3.27 4.60 -9.32
CA GLN A 111 2.40 5.57 -10.01
C GLN A 111 3.04 6.96 -10.15
N HIS A 112 3.85 7.36 -9.16
CA HIS A 112 4.36 8.72 -9.00
C HIS A 112 5.89 8.78 -8.83
N GLY A 113 6.59 7.69 -9.19
CA GLY A 113 8.05 7.60 -9.14
C GLY A 113 8.61 7.26 -7.75
N GLN A 114 7.78 6.78 -6.83
CA GLN A 114 8.18 6.39 -5.47
C GLN A 114 9.38 5.43 -5.51
N ASP A 115 9.31 4.38 -6.32
CA ASP A 115 10.39 3.38 -6.49
C ASP A 115 11.71 4.00 -6.99
N GLN A 116 11.65 4.93 -7.95
CA GLN A 116 12.81 5.67 -8.45
C GLN A 116 13.47 6.52 -7.37
N TYR A 117 12.68 7.29 -6.62
CA TYR A 117 13.18 8.16 -5.57
C TYR A 117 13.76 7.35 -4.41
N VAL A 118 13.11 6.26 -4.02
CA VAL A 118 13.62 5.36 -2.98
C VAL A 118 14.94 4.74 -3.44
N ALA A 119 15.00 4.17 -4.64
CA ALA A 119 16.24 3.61 -5.19
C ALA A 119 17.39 4.63 -5.18
N ALA A 120 17.12 5.87 -5.60
CA ALA A 120 18.11 6.96 -5.58
C ALA A 120 18.55 7.33 -4.15
N ILE A 121 17.62 7.43 -3.20
CA ILE A 121 17.92 7.70 -1.78
C ILE A 121 18.81 6.61 -1.21
N PHE A 122 18.59 5.35 -1.59
CA PHE A 122 19.41 4.23 -1.17
C PHE A 122 20.67 4.02 -2.02
N ASN A 123 20.99 4.90 -2.98
CA ASN A 123 22.10 4.72 -3.94
C ASN A 123 22.08 3.33 -4.62
N ASN A 124 20.90 2.80 -4.92
CA ASN A 124 20.72 1.44 -5.44
C ASN A 124 21.37 0.36 -4.56
N THR A 125 21.39 0.55 -3.24
CA THR A 125 21.87 -0.47 -2.30
C THR A 125 21.02 -1.73 -2.45
N GLU A 126 21.68 -2.87 -2.58
CA GLU A 126 21.03 -4.17 -2.68
C GLU A 126 20.55 -4.69 -1.32
N ARG A 127 19.56 -5.59 -1.33
CA ARG A 127 19.09 -6.39 -0.18
C ARG A 127 18.55 -5.58 1.00
N GLY A 128 17.68 -4.62 0.73
CA GLY A 128 16.87 -3.97 1.76
C GLY A 128 15.60 -4.74 2.10
N PHE A 129 14.89 -4.26 3.12
CA PHE A 129 13.59 -4.76 3.56
C PHE A 129 12.49 -3.71 3.37
N PHE A 130 11.44 -4.02 2.62
CA PHE A 130 10.29 -3.13 2.45
C PHE A 130 9.02 -3.61 3.16
N PHE A 131 8.09 -2.69 3.39
CA PHE A 131 6.74 -2.97 3.88
C PHE A 131 5.73 -2.15 3.06
N GLU A 132 4.94 -2.80 2.21
CA GLU A 132 3.96 -2.14 1.34
C GLU A 132 2.55 -2.52 1.77
N VAL A 133 1.77 -1.51 2.13
CA VAL A 133 0.34 -1.62 2.43
C VAL A 133 -0.43 -1.01 1.27
N GLY A 134 -1.44 -1.71 0.78
CA GLY A 134 -2.09 -1.37 -0.49
C GLY A 134 -1.36 -1.97 -1.69
N ALA A 135 -0.91 -3.23 -1.59
CA ALA A 135 -0.09 -3.85 -2.62
C ALA A 135 -0.84 -4.16 -3.95
N LEU A 136 -2.17 -4.01 -3.96
CA LEU A 136 -3.03 -4.20 -5.13
C LEU A 136 -2.74 -5.54 -5.83
N THR A 137 -2.33 -5.52 -7.10
CA THR A 137 -2.05 -6.72 -7.90
C THR A 137 -0.63 -7.26 -7.71
N GLY A 138 0.20 -6.60 -6.88
CA GLY A 138 1.61 -6.92 -6.72
C GLY A 138 2.51 -6.53 -7.88
N GLU A 139 1.99 -5.82 -8.87
CA GLU A 139 2.73 -5.34 -10.04
C GLU A 139 2.25 -3.97 -10.47
N SER A 140 0.95 -3.82 -10.70
CA SER A 140 0.35 -2.54 -11.08
C SER A 140 0.54 -1.54 -9.94
N LEU A 141 1.18 -0.41 -10.25
CA LEU A 141 1.43 0.68 -9.29
C LEU A 141 2.33 0.28 -8.10
N SER A 142 3.00 -0.88 -8.14
CA SER A 142 3.78 -1.34 -6.99
C SER A 142 4.96 -0.40 -6.72
N ASN A 143 5.05 0.03 -5.47
CA ASN A 143 6.13 0.89 -5.00
C ASN A 143 7.42 0.10 -4.69
N THR A 144 7.37 -1.23 -4.71
CA THR A 144 8.48 -2.09 -4.26
C THR A 144 8.95 -3.11 -5.29
N LEU A 145 8.21 -3.34 -6.38
CA LEU A 145 8.57 -4.38 -7.35
C LEU A 145 9.95 -4.13 -8.00
N PHE A 146 10.29 -2.88 -8.34
CA PHE A 146 11.64 -2.55 -8.81
C PHE A 146 12.72 -2.85 -7.76
N LEU A 147 12.47 -2.49 -6.49
CA LEU A 147 13.43 -2.75 -5.40
C LEU A 147 13.66 -4.26 -5.23
N GLU A 148 12.63 -5.07 -5.42
CA GLU A 148 12.71 -6.53 -5.36
C GLU A 148 13.46 -7.13 -6.57
N LEU A 149 13.08 -6.74 -7.79
CA LEU A 149 13.64 -7.32 -9.02
C LEU A 149 15.09 -6.91 -9.25
N ASP A 150 15.38 -5.61 -9.14
CA ASP A 150 16.65 -5.03 -9.56
C ASP A 150 17.65 -4.91 -8.41
N LEU A 151 17.16 -4.71 -7.18
CA LEU A 151 18.02 -4.53 -6.00
C LEU A 151 17.99 -5.75 -5.07
N GLY A 152 17.20 -6.78 -5.37
CA GLY A 152 17.11 -7.99 -4.56
C GLY A 152 16.55 -7.75 -3.16
N TRP A 153 15.73 -6.72 -2.98
CA TRP A 153 15.04 -6.47 -1.72
C TRP A 153 13.98 -7.55 -1.47
N THR A 154 13.61 -7.72 -0.21
CA THR A 154 12.47 -8.55 0.20
C THR A 154 11.60 -7.74 1.15
N GLY A 155 10.48 -8.28 1.61
CA GLY A 155 9.58 -7.49 2.44
C GLY A 155 8.26 -8.15 2.76
N VAL A 156 7.25 -7.32 3.00
CA VAL A 156 5.85 -7.69 3.19
C VAL A 156 4.98 -6.89 2.22
N LEU A 157 4.04 -7.58 1.58
CA LEU A 157 2.98 -7.02 0.73
C LEU A 157 1.63 -7.31 1.41
N MET A 158 0.87 -6.27 1.74
CA MET A 158 -0.46 -6.40 2.34
C MET A 158 -1.55 -5.95 1.38
N GLU A 159 -2.53 -6.81 1.15
CA GLU A 159 -3.71 -6.52 0.33
C GLU A 159 -4.92 -7.30 0.88
N PRO A 160 -5.93 -6.63 1.46
CA PRO A 160 -7.10 -7.32 2.00
C PRO A 160 -8.13 -7.74 0.94
N THR A 161 -8.21 -7.03 -0.18
CA THR A 161 -9.26 -7.19 -1.19
C THR A 161 -9.08 -8.51 -1.94
N PRO A 162 -10.11 -9.39 -2.00
CA PRO A 162 -9.97 -10.73 -2.53
C PRO A 162 -9.40 -10.75 -3.95
N VAL A 163 -9.96 -9.96 -4.88
CA VAL A 163 -9.54 -9.99 -6.28
C VAL A 163 -8.07 -9.58 -6.43
N SER A 164 -7.69 -8.43 -5.88
CA SER A 164 -6.32 -7.91 -5.91
C SER A 164 -5.33 -8.88 -5.26
N TYR A 165 -5.68 -9.42 -4.09
CA TYR A 165 -4.87 -10.40 -3.37
C TYR A 165 -4.60 -11.67 -4.19
N HIS A 166 -5.60 -12.24 -4.86
CA HIS A 166 -5.40 -13.46 -5.66
C HIS A 166 -4.47 -13.20 -6.85
N VAL A 167 -4.59 -12.02 -7.48
CA VAL A 167 -3.66 -11.61 -8.53
C VAL A 167 -2.25 -11.43 -7.96
N LEU A 168 -2.10 -10.72 -6.84
CA LEU A 168 -0.84 -10.54 -6.10
C LEU A 168 -0.16 -11.90 -5.79
N LYS A 169 -0.91 -12.85 -5.23
CA LYS A 169 -0.41 -14.20 -4.91
C LYS A 169 0.10 -14.92 -6.17
N SER A 170 -0.56 -14.73 -7.32
CA SER A 170 -0.17 -15.35 -8.58
C SER A 170 1.14 -14.82 -9.18
N LYS A 171 1.59 -13.62 -8.77
CA LYS A 171 2.83 -12.99 -9.31
C LYS A 171 4.12 -13.69 -8.88
N ASN A 172 4.06 -14.57 -7.87
CA ASN A 172 5.21 -15.34 -7.37
C ASN A 172 6.37 -14.45 -6.87
N ARG A 173 6.00 -13.37 -6.15
CA ARG A 173 6.93 -12.38 -5.57
C ARG A 173 7.87 -13.01 -4.52
N ARG A 174 9.03 -12.38 -4.31
CA ARG A 174 10.06 -12.70 -3.30
C ARG A 174 9.87 -11.90 -2.01
N ALA A 175 8.62 -11.63 -1.67
CA ALA A 175 8.21 -10.99 -0.43
C ALA A 175 7.13 -11.82 0.26
N HIS A 176 6.98 -11.64 1.57
CA HIS A 176 5.84 -12.20 2.28
C HIS A 176 4.57 -11.53 1.78
N ILE A 177 3.49 -12.31 1.70
CA ILE A 177 2.18 -11.79 1.34
C ILE A 177 1.25 -12.01 2.53
N MET A 178 0.43 -11.02 2.86
CA MET A 178 -0.54 -11.11 3.93
C MET A 178 -1.88 -10.54 3.50
N ARG A 179 -2.92 -11.38 3.52
CA ARG A 179 -4.29 -10.94 3.24
C ARG A 179 -4.94 -10.37 4.50
N ALA A 180 -4.60 -9.14 4.82
CA ALA A 180 -5.11 -8.45 5.98
C ALA A 180 -5.08 -6.94 5.76
N CYS A 181 -5.83 -6.20 6.57
CA CYS A 181 -5.63 -4.76 6.69
C CYS A 181 -4.58 -4.45 7.77
N LEU A 182 -4.00 -3.25 7.71
CA LEU A 182 -3.17 -2.76 8.81
C LEU A 182 -4.08 -2.14 9.88
N ALA A 183 -3.95 -2.55 11.14
CA ALA A 183 -4.82 -2.04 12.20
C ALA A 183 -4.58 -0.53 12.41
N PRO A 184 -5.66 0.28 12.57
CA PRO A 184 -5.55 1.72 12.81
C PRO A 184 -5.20 2.08 14.26
N ASP A 185 -5.00 1.09 15.13
CA ASP A 185 -4.61 1.27 16.52
C ASP A 185 -3.74 0.10 17.00
N THR A 186 -3.47 0.05 18.31
CA THR A 186 -2.57 -0.97 18.89
C THR A 186 -3.24 -2.32 19.11
N SER A 187 -4.42 -2.59 18.53
CA SER A 187 -5.18 -3.81 18.81
C SER A 187 -5.53 -4.61 17.56
N TYR A 188 -5.61 -5.93 17.69
CA TYR A 188 -6.16 -6.79 16.64
C TYR A 188 -7.66 -6.50 16.43
N ARG A 189 -8.09 -6.44 15.17
CA ARG A 189 -9.47 -6.11 14.79
C ARG A 189 -9.96 -6.95 13.63
N GLU A 190 -11.28 -7.06 13.49
CA GLU A 190 -11.92 -7.71 12.35
C GLU A 190 -13.10 -6.89 11.84
N PRO A 191 -12.86 -5.68 11.32
CA PRO A 191 -13.92 -4.84 10.77
C PRO A 191 -14.59 -5.52 9.57
N VAL A 192 -15.81 -5.06 9.30
CA VAL A 192 -16.51 -5.33 8.05
C VAL A 192 -16.36 -4.10 7.16
N PHE A 193 -15.76 -4.31 5.99
CA PHE A 193 -15.62 -3.34 4.92
C PHE A 193 -16.80 -3.45 3.97
N ASP A 194 -17.25 -2.34 3.42
CA ASP A 194 -18.13 -2.35 2.25
C ASP A 194 -17.24 -2.20 1.02
N ILE A 195 -17.23 -3.22 0.17
CA ILE A 195 -16.46 -3.21 -1.07
C ILE A 195 -17.35 -2.90 -2.29
N ALA A 196 -18.60 -2.44 -2.07
CA ALA A 196 -19.55 -2.06 -3.12
C ALA A 196 -19.20 -0.78 -3.90
N GLY A 197 -17.99 -0.24 -3.72
CA GLY A 197 -17.44 0.89 -4.47
C GLY A 197 -16.38 0.46 -5.47
N GLU A 198 -16.00 1.36 -6.39
CA GLU A 198 -14.74 1.20 -7.14
C GLU A 198 -13.62 0.90 -6.14
N ALA A 199 -12.72 -0.05 -6.42
CA ALA A 199 -11.71 -0.59 -5.50
C ALA A 199 -10.82 0.47 -4.79
N TRP A 200 -10.90 1.73 -5.23
CA TRP A 200 -10.26 2.96 -4.75
C TRP A 200 -11.05 3.72 -3.67
N ALA A 201 -12.23 3.24 -3.28
CA ALA A 201 -13.17 3.94 -2.40
C ALA A 201 -13.36 3.24 -1.06
N ASN A 202 -12.42 2.35 -0.67
CA ASN A 202 -12.47 1.52 0.53
C ASN A 202 -12.33 2.36 1.81
N THR A 203 -13.35 3.16 2.09
CA THR A 203 -13.38 4.02 3.27
C THR A 203 -13.62 3.14 4.50
N LEU A 204 -12.70 3.21 5.46
CA LEU A 204 -12.72 2.55 6.76
C LEU A 204 -13.87 2.99 7.71
N MET A 205 -15.00 3.42 7.17
CA MET A 205 -16.08 4.01 7.94
C MET A 205 -17.39 3.27 7.72
N ASN A 206 -17.72 2.37 8.66
CA ASN A 206 -19.07 1.98 9.08
C ASN A 206 -20.16 2.13 8.00
N ALA A 207 -19.95 1.50 6.85
CA ALA A 207 -21.01 1.35 5.88
C ALA A 207 -22.05 0.38 6.46
N GLU A 208 -23.33 0.69 6.26
CA GLU A 208 -24.40 -0.26 6.51
C GLU A 208 -24.11 -1.50 5.66
N LYS A 209 -24.15 -2.70 6.27
CA LYS A 209 -23.81 -3.95 5.59
C LYS A 209 -24.59 -4.06 4.26
N THR A 210 -23.86 -4.01 3.15
CA THR A 210 -24.37 -4.36 1.83
C THR A 210 -24.16 -5.85 1.57
N GLU A 211 -24.72 -6.37 0.48
CA GLU A 211 -24.43 -7.75 0.02
C GLU A 211 -22.95 -7.93 -0.35
N GLU A 212 -22.22 -6.85 -0.59
CA GLU A 212 -20.80 -6.84 -0.94
C GLU A 212 -19.94 -6.38 0.25
N SER A 213 -20.32 -6.76 1.47
CA SER A 213 -19.53 -6.46 2.66
C SER A 213 -18.54 -7.59 2.99
N LEU A 214 -17.28 -7.25 3.26
CA LEU A 214 -16.18 -8.18 3.52
C LEU A 214 -15.64 -7.97 4.94
N ARG A 215 -15.71 -9.02 5.78
CA ARG A 215 -14.97 -9.06 7.04
C ARG A 215 -13.49 -9.30 6.74
N VAL A 216 -12.60 -8.56 7.39
CA VAL A 216 -11.15 -8.67 7.15
C VAL A 216 -10.40 -8.57 8.48
N PRO A 217 -9.44 -9.46 8.77
CA PRO A 217 -8.57 -9.36 9.92
C PRO A 217 -7.58 -8.21 9.71
N CYS A 218 -7.35 -7.47 10.77
CA CYS A 218 -6.46 -6.32 10.78
C CYS A 218 -5.47 -6.48 11.92
N TYR A 219 -4.20 -6.48 11.57
CA TYR A 219 -3.11 -6.72 12.51
C TYR A 219 -2.35 -5.41 12.77
N PRO A 220 -1.98 -5.12 14.03
CA PRO A 220 -1.09 -4.00 14.32
C PRO A 220 0.28 -4.20 13.66
N LEU A 221 0.88 -3.11 13.16
CA LEU A 221 2.19 -3.15 12.50
C LEU A 221 3.24 -3.88 13.35
N TYR A 222 3.29 -3.56 14.65
CA TYR A 222 4.23 -4.17 15.57
C TYR A 222 4.10 -5.70 15.63
N SER A 223 2.89 -6.24 15.66
CA SER A 223 2.66 -7.69 15.75
C SER A 223 3.21 -8.42 14.52
N ILE A 224 3.02 -7.84 13.33
CA ILE A 224 3.54 -8.38 12.06
C ILE A 224 5.07 -8.35 12.05
N LEU A 225 5.67 -7.24 12.47
CA LEU A 225 7.14 -7.13 12.52
C LEU A 225 7.72 -8.07 13.58
N ALA A 226 7.12 -8.18 14.76
CA ALA A 226 7.53 -9.11 15.80
C ALA A 226 7.46 -10.57 15.32
N ALA A 227 6.43 -10.94 14.55
CA ALA A 227 6.29 -12.26 13.94
C ALA A 227 7.47 -12.60 13.02
N LEU A 228 8.05 -11.59 12.35
CA LEU A 228 9.20 -11.67 11.44
C LEU A 228 10.57 -11.46 12.12
N GLY A 229 10.62 -11.34 13.45
CA GLY A 229 11.88 -11.09 14.19
C GLY A 229 12.29 -9.62 14.26
N ASN A 230 11.33 -8.70 14.08
CA ASN A 230 11.46 -7.25 14.15
C ASN A 230 12.54 -6.65 13.22
N PRO A 231 12.40 -6.83 11.89
CA PRO A 231 13.34 -6.24 10.93
C PRO A 231 13.28 -4.71 10.95
N VAL A 232 14.40 -4.07 10.60
CA VAL A 232 14.38 -2.66 10.22
C VAL A 232 13.70 -2.56 8.87
N ILE A 233 12.70 -1.69 8.76
CA ILE A 233 12.07 -1.37 7.48
C ILE A 233 12.93 -0.30 6.79
N ASP A 234 13.60 -0.68 5.71
CA ASP A 234 14.32 0.28 4.87
C ASP A 234 13.33 1.20 4.16
N TYR A 235 12.27 0.65 3.58
CA TYR A 235 11.23 1.42 2.91
C TYR A 235 9.82 0.97 3.28
N MET A 236 8.99 1.91 3.75
CA MET A 236 7.57 1.68 3.96
C MET A 236 6.74 2.46 2.94
N SER A 237 5.80 1.80 2.27
CA SER A 237 4.75 2.43 1.47
C SER A 237 3.44 2.29 2.23
N LEU A 238 2.88 3.40 2.69
CA LEU A 238 1.63 3.43 3.46
C LEU A 238 0.50 4.04 2.63
N ASP A 239 -0.35 3.16 2.11
CA ASP A 239 -1.58 3.49 1.41
C ASP A 239 -2.71 2.63 2.01
N VAL A 240 -3.57 3.26 2.82
CA VAL A 240 -4.64 2.59 3.59
C VAL A 240 -5.96 3.34 3.47
N GLU A 241 -6.13 4.10 2.39
CA GLU A 241 -7.39 4.72 1.97
C GLU A 241 -8.03 5.61 3.07
N GLY A 242 -7.21 6.45 3.71
CA GLY A 242 -7.68 7.55 4.59
C GLY A 242 -7.57 7.31 6.09
N VAL A 243 -6.88 6.25 6.55
CA VAL A 243 -6.57 6.04 7.99
C VAL A 243 -5.08 6.12 8.32
N GLU A 244 -4.27 6.63 7.40
CA GLU A 244 -2.82 6.73 7.51
C GLU A 244 -2.43 7.36 8.84
N MET A 245 -3.08 8.47 9.21
CA MET A 245 -2.83 9.16 10.47
C MET A 245 -3.10 8.29 11.71
N LYS A 246 -4.14 7.45 11.69
CA LYS A 246 -4.44 6.54 12.82
C LYS A 246 -3.39 5.44 12.93
N VAL A 247 -3.02 4.82 11.80
CA VAL A 247 -1.92 3.85 11.73
C VAL A 247 -0.64 4.48 12.28
N LEU A 248 -0.24 5.65 11.80
CA LEU A 248 0.99 6.33 12.23
C LEU A 248 0.99 6.67 13.73
N LYS A 249 -0.16 7.06 14.29
CA LYS A 249 -0.33 7.29 15.74
C LYS A 249 -0.21 6.01 16.57
N SER A 250 -0.49 4.84 15.98
CA SER A 250 -0.41 3.55 16.66
C SER A 250 1.01 2.96 16.73
N ILE A 251 1.93 3.41 15.88
CA ILE A 251 3.27 2.85 15.79
C ILE A 251 4.05 3.09 17.10
N PRO A 252 4.57 2.04 17.76
CA PRO A 252 5.49 2.20 18.89
C PRO A 252 6.89 2.55 18.36
N TRP A 253 7.11 3.85 18.12
CA TRP A 253 8.30 4.40 17.45
C TRP A 253 9.65 4.06 18.10
N ASP A 254 9.67 3.69 19.38
CA ASP A 254 10.88 3.22 20.07
C ASP A 254 11.27 1.78 19.67
N ASP A 255 10.27 0.96 19.30
CA ASP A 255 10.43 -0.46 18.96
C ASP A 255 10.50 -0.71 17.44
N VAL A 256 9.82 0.13 16.66
CA VAL A 256 9.69 0.01 15.20
C VAL A 256 10.61 0.99 14.49
N LYS A 257 11.48 0.46 13.63
CA LYS A 257 12.49 1.24 12.90
C LYS A 257 12.14 1.31 11.42
N ILE A 258 11.78 2.50 10.95
CA ILE A 258 11.52 2.79 9.54
C ILE A 258 12.51 3.86 9.07
N ARG A 259 13.25 3.61 7.99
CA ARG A 259 14.26 4.53 7.45
C ARG A 259 13.67 5.55 6.49
N VAL A 260 12.89 5.07 5.51
CA VAL A 260 12.23 5.89 4.48
C VAL A 260 10.77 5.47 4.41
N ILE A 261 9.86 6.44 4.28
CA ILE A 261 8.43 6.18 4.18
C ILE A 261 7.77 7.10 3.16
N THR A 262 6.97 6.54 2.26
CA THR A 262 5.94 7.29 1.52
C THR A 262 4.59 7.06 2.19
N ILE A 263 3.79 8.13 2.25
CA ILE A 263 2.46 8.08 2.83
C ILE A 263 1.51 8.76 1.86
N GLU A 264 0.45 8.05 1.47
CA GLU A 264 -0.63 8.62 0.68
C GLU A 264 -1.30 9.75 1.47
N ILE A 265 -1.61 10.88 0.83
CA ILE A 265 -2.21 12.05 1.48
C ILE A 265 -3.56 12.43 0.87
N PHE A 266 -4.09 11.62 -0.05
CA PHE A 266 -5.27 11.98 -0.83
C PHE A 266 -6.55 11.95 0.02
N LEU A 267 -6.75 10.89 0.81
CA LEU A 267 -7.97 10.68 1.59
C LEU A 267 -7.83 11.01 3.09
N ILE A 268 -6.68 11.55 3.54
CA ILE A 268 -6.44 11.84 4.95
C ILE A 268 -7.38 12.94 5.49
N PRO A 269 -8.27 12.65 6.45
CA PRO A 269 -9.20 13.64 6.99
C PRO A 269 -8.53 14.80 7.72
N GLU A 270 -7.40 14.53 8.40
CA GLU A 270 -6.61 15.56 9.09
C GLU A 270 -5.87 16.51 8.13
N GLY A 271 -5.74 16.13 6.86
CA GLY A 271 -5.05 16.86 5.81
C GLY A 271 -3.52 16.71 5.80
N PRO A 272 -2.87 17.06 4.67
CA PRO A 272 -1.44 16.79 4.47
C PRO A 272 -0.49 17.52 5.45
N GLU A 273 -0.82 18.75 5.84
CA GLU A 273 0.01 19.55 6.77
C GLU A 273 0.03 18.95 8.18
N ALA A 274 -1.11 18.41 8.64
CA ALA A 274 -1.19 17.73 9.94
C ALA A 274 -0.34 16.46 9.94
N LEU A 275 -0.39 15.68 8.85
CA LEU A 275 0.47 14.51 8.66
C LEU A 275 1.95 14.89 8.67
N ARG A 276 2.31 15.92 7.91
CA ARG A 276 3.69 16.39 7.86
C ARG A 276 4.21 16.79 9.23
N THR A 277 3.45 17.60 9.95
CA THR A 277 3.82 18.04 11.31
C THR A 277 4.01 16.84 12.23
N PHE A 278 3.09 15.88 12.21
CA PHE A 278 3.19 14.66 13.00
C PHE A 278 4.48 13.87 12.67
N MET A 279 4.80 13.67 11.40
CA MET A 279 6.01 12.94 11.01
C MET A 279 7.30 13.66 11.41
N GLU A 280 7.34 14.99 11.29
CA GLU A 280 8.48 15.80 11.73
C GLU A 280 8.70 15.70 13.25
N ASP A 281 7.62 15.69 14.05
CA ASP A 281 7.63 15.44 15.49
C ASP A 281 8.13 14.03 15.86
N LYS A 282 7.87 13.04 15.01
CA LYS A 282 8.42 11.67 15.14
C LYS A 282 9.87 11.52 14.67
N GLY A 283 10.54 12.63 14.36
CA GLY A 283 11.95 12.62 14.01
C GLY A 283 12.22 12.32 12.54
N PHE A 284 11.20 12.39 11.68
CA PHE A 284 11.38 12.35 10.24
C PHE A 284 11.67 13.75 9.67
N LYS A 285 12.22 13.78 8.46
CA LYS A 285 12.41 14.96 7.64
C LYS A 285 11.55 14.80 6.39
N PHE A 286 10.69 15.77 6.11
CA PHE A 286 9.99 15.85 4.82
C PHE A 286 10.98 16.06 3.69
N ILE A 287 10.86 15.26 2.64
CA ILE A 287 11.73 15.28 1.48
C ILE A 287 11.02 15.87 0.27
N LYS A 288 9.88 15.30 -0.10
CA LYS A 288 9.20 15.64 -1.35
C LYS A 288 7.74 15.22 -1.32
N GLN A 289 6.91 15.97 -2.04
CA GLN A 289 5.58 15.53 -2.45
C GLN A 289 5.67 14.89 -3.84
N LEU A 290 5.25 13.64 -3.94
CA LEU A 290 5.15 12.85 -5.16
C LEU A 290 3.66 12.75 -5.54
N ASN A 291 3.14 13.82 -6.15
CA ASN A 291 1.71 13.98 -6.43
C ASN A 291 0.83 13.79 -5.17
N GLN A 292 0.24 12.60 -4.98
CA GLN A 292 -0.62 12.25 -3.85
C GLN A 292 0.11 11.58 -2.69
N ASP A 293 1.45 11.50 -2.71
CA ASP A 293 2.25 10.96 -1.60
C ASP A 293 3.22 11.97 -1.01
N TYR A 294 3.48 11.86 0.30
CA TYR A 294 4.60 12.52 0.96
C TYR A 294 5.72 11.53 1.29
N LEU A 295 6.94 11.88 0.88
CA LEU A 295 8.16 11.13 1.13
C LEU A 295 8.91 11.72 2.34
N PHE A 296 9.28 10.86 3.28
CA PHE A 296 9.99 11.21 4.50
C PHE A 296 11.21 10.31 4.73
N ILE A 297 12.23 10.86 5.40
CA ILE A 297 13.41 10.12 5.86
C ILE A 297 13.56 10.28 7.37
N ASN A 298 13.82 9.19 8.08
CA ASN A 298 14.12 9.21 9.50
C ASN A 298 15.52 9.82 9.74
N LYS A 299 15.58 10.92 10.49
CA LYS A 299 16.84 11.66 10.74
C LYS A 299 17.88 10.83 11.51
N GLN A 300 17.45 9.87 12.33
CA GLN A 300 18.35 9.03 13.12
C GLN A 300 18.84 7.79 12.35
N LEU A 301 18.13 7.39 11.29
CA LEU A 301 18.44 6.20 10.49
C LEU A 301 18.89 6.54 9.05
N SER A 302 19.35 7.77 8.84
CA SER A 302 19.75 8.28 7.52
C SER A 302 21.19 7.93 7.11
N GLY A 303 21.92 7.15 7.92
CA GLY A 303 23.27 6.72 7.59
C GLY A 303 23.31 5.97 6.25
N GLY A 304 24.22 6.37 5.35
CA GLY A 304 24.36 5.78 4.01
C GLY A 304 23.31 6.23 2.99
N LEU A 305 22.31 7.02 3.38
CA LEU A 305 21.29 7.54 2.46
C LEU A 305 21.79 8.80 1.72
N ASN A 306 21.38 8.93 0.46
CA ASN A 306 21.65 10.08 -0.37
C ASN A 306 20.61 11.18 -0.18
N LEU A 307 20.93 12.13 0.71
CA LEU A 307 20.03 13.25 1.03
C LEU A 307 20.07 14.39 0.00
N ASN A 308 20.98 14.35 -0.98
CA ASN A 308 21.09 15.38 -2.02
C ASN A 308 20.07 15.17 -3.15
N PHE A 309 19.62 13.93 -3.36
CA PHE A 309 18.50 13.62 -4.25
C PHE A 309 17.13 13.84 -3.58
N ALA A 310 17.15 14.24 -2.31
CA ALA A 310 15.99 14.47 -1.46
C ALA A 310 15.63 15.97 -1.33
N THR A 311 16.19 16.84 -2.17
CA THR A 311 15.93 18.29 -2.21
C THR A 311 15.63 18.77 -3.62
#